data_AF-A0A538RVE9-F1
#
_entry.id   AF-A0A538RVE9-F1
#
_cell.length_a   1.000
_cell.length_b   1.000
_cell.length_c   1.000
_cell.angle_alpha   90.00
_cell.angle_beta   90.00
_cell.angle_gamma   90.00
#
_symmetry.space_group_name_H-M   'P 1'
#
loop_
_entity.id
_entity.type
_entity.pdbx_description
1 polymer ?
#
loop_
_entity_poly.entity_id
_entity_poly.type
_entity_poly.pdbx_seq_one_letter_code
_entity_poly.pdbx_strand_id
1 'polypeptide(L)'
;TFVLAVRLFANMFAGHTVLAVILLFIVMSKDTSFFLFWPVTLSSVLGVTALSLLELFVAFLQAYIFAFLASLFLGMALHPQH
;
A
#
# COMPACT_ATOMS: atom_id res chain seq x y z
N THR A 1 15.83 4.30 8.40
CA THR A 1 16.01 3.18 7.45
C THR A 1 15.17 1.96 7.79
N PHE A 2 15.22 1.43 9.02
CA PHE A 2 14.40 0.27 9.44
C PHE A 2 12.89 0.48 9.25
N VAL A 3 12.36 1.63 9.69
CA VAL A 3 10.95 2.00 9.49
C VAL A 3 10.55 2.06 8.02
N LEU A 4 11.47 2.40 7.09
CA LEU A 4 11.18 2.44 5.66
C LEU A 4 11.07 1.03 5.09
N ALA A 5 11.99 0.13 5.47
CA ALA A 5 11.95 -1.28 5.09
C ALA A 5 10.67 -1.97 5.58
N VAL A 6 10.28 -1.72 6.84
CA VAL A 6 9.02 -2.24 7.41
C VAL A 6 7.80 -1.69 6.65
N ARG A 7 7.81 -0.42 6.22
CA ARG A 7 6.69 0.18 5.49
C ARG A 7 6.53 -0.38 4.08
N LEU A 8 7.63 -0.61 3.36
CA LEU A 8 7.60 -1.27 2.04
C LEU A 8 7.16 -2.74 2.16
N PHE A 9 7.65 -3.45 3.18
CA PHE A 9 7.23 -4.83 3.48
C PHE A 9 5.74 -4.91 3.83
N ALA A 10 5.24 -4.00 4.66
CA ALA A 10 3.82 -3.90 5.00
C ALA A 10 2.96 -3.66 3.75
N ASN A 11 3.38 -2.80 2.82
CA ASN A 11 2.64 -2.56 1.57
C ASN A 11 2.62 -3.80 0.64
N MET A 12 3.73 -4.53 0.51
CA MET A 12 3.75 -5.79 -0.25
C MET A 12 2.89 -6.88 0.43
N PHE A 13 2.87 -6.93 1.76
CA PHE A 13 2.07 -7.86 2.55
C PHE A 13 0.57 -7.52 2.53
N ALA A 14 0.21 -6.23 2.48
CA ALA A 14 -1.17 -5.76 2.39
C ALA A 14 -1.84 -6.28 1.11
N GLY A 15 -1.20 -6.12 -0.05
CA GLY A 15 -1.71 -6.65 -1.31
C GLY A 15 -1.93 -8.18 -1.29
N HIS A 16 -1.00 -8.94 -0.71
CA HIS A 16 -1.14 -10.39 -0.55
C HIS A 16 -2.25 -10.79 0.44
N THR A 17 -2.35 -10.09 1.59
CA THR A 17 -3.42 -10.30 2.59
C THR A 17 -4.79 -10.07 1.97
N VAL A 18 -4.88 -9.02 1.15
CA VAL A 18 -6.11 -8.62 0.51
C VAL A 18 -6.54 -9.60 -0.60
N LEU A 19 -5.59 -10.14 -1.38
CA LEU A 19 -5.88 -11.23 -2.32
C LEU A 19 -6.43 -12.48 -1.59
N ALA A 20 -5.84 -12.81 -0.43
CA ALA A 20 -6.33 -13.89 0.41
C ALA A 20 -7.75 -13.60 0.95
N VAL A 21 -8.07 -12.36 1.31
CA VAL A 21 -9.41 -11.94 1.75
C VAL A 21 -10.44 -12.07 0.62
N ILE A 22 -10.12 -11.68 -0.61
CA ILE A 22 -11.04 -11.85 -1.76
C ILE A 22 -11.30 -13.34 -2.04
N LEU A 23 -10.26 -14.18 -2.00
CA LEU A 23 -10.42 -15.63 -2.13
C LEU A 23 -11.30 -16.21 -1.02
N LEU A 24 -11.12 -15.76 0.22
CA LEU A 24 -11.96 -16.16 1.35
C LEU A 24 -13.42 -15.70 1.16
N PHE A 25 -13.63 -14.47 0.68
CA PHE A 25 -14.96 -13.91 0.41
C PHE A 25 -15.70 -14.69 -0.68
N ILE A 26 -14.98 -15.12 -1.72
CA ILE A 26 -15.48 -16.01 -2.78
C ILE A 26 -15.90 -17.36 -2.19
N VAL A 27 -15.08 -17.96 -1.32
CA VAL A 27 -15.42 -19.24 -0.68
C VAL A 27 -16.64 -19.11 0.23
N MET A 28 -16.76 -18.02 0.99
CA MET A 28 -17.91 -17.80 1.89
C MET A 28 -19.19 -17.47 1.14
N SER A 29 -19.10 -16.71 0.04
CA SER A 29 -20.27 -16.28 -0.73
C SER A 29 -20.85 -17.39 -1.62
N LYS A 30 -20.14 -18.53 -1.77
CA LYS A 30 -20.64 -19.70 -2.49
C LYS A 30 -21.96 -20.25 -1.90
N ASP A 31 -22.16 -20.08 -0.60
CA ASP A 31 -23.27 -20.71 0.15
C ASP A 31 -24.52 -19.81 0.25
N THR A 32 -24.44 -18.52 -0.11
CA THR A 32 -25.52 -17.53 0.20
C THR A 32 -26.42 -17.15 -1.00
N SER A 33 -25.89 -16.95 -2.21
CA SER A 33 -26.66 -16.83 -3.48
C SER A 33 -25.78 -16.30 -4.62
N PHE A 34 -25.87 -16.93 -5.81
CA PHE A 34 -25.09 -16.59 -7.01
C PHE A 34 -25.31 -15.15 -7.53
N PHE A 35 -26.47 -14.55 -7.23
CA PHE A 35 -26.86 -13.24 -7.75
C PHE A 35 -26.18 -12.05 -7.04
N LEU A 36 -25.85 -12.20 -5.75
CA LEU A 36 -25.22 -11.16 -4.94
C LEU A 36 -23.68 -11.27 -4.96
N PHE A 37 -23.19 -12.44 -5.34
CA PHE A 37 -21.78 -12.77 -5.48
C PHE A 37 -21.07 -11.85 -6.47
N TRP A 38 -21.56 -11.78 -7.71
CA TRP A 38 -20.88 -11.10 -8.81
C TRP A 38 -20.56 -9.61 -8.55
N PRO A 39 -21.52 -8.76 -8.13
CA PRO A 39 -21.23 -7.35 -7.87
C PRO A 39 -20.32 -7.13 -6.66
N VAL A 40 -20.43 -7.97 -5.62
CA VAL A 40 -19.60 -7.86 -4.41
C VAL A 40 -18.15 -8.24 -4.67
N THR A 41 -17.92 -9.30 -5.46
CA THR A 41 -16.57 -9.69 -5.85
C THR A 41 -15.92 -8.63 -6.74
N LEU A 42 -16.67 -8.10 -7.72
CA LEU A 42 -16.15 -7.08 -8.64
C LEU A 42 -15.80 -5.77 -7.91
N SER A 43 -16.69 -5.32 -7.01
CA SER A 43 -16.47 -4.13 -6.18
C SER A 43 -15.28 -4.31 -5.24
N SER A 44 -15.14 -5.49 -4.62
CA SER A 44 -13.99 -5.80 -3.76
C SER A 44 -12.69 -5.79 -4.55
N VAL A 45 -12.62 -6.44 -5.71
CA VAL A 45 -11.43 -6.45 -6.56
C VAL A 45 -11.03 -5.04 -7.00
N LEU A 46 -12.01 -4.21 -7.40
CA LEU A 46 -11.75 -2.82 -7.79
C LEU A 46 -11.25 -1.96 -6.62
N GLY A 47 -11.88 -2.06 -5.44
CA GLY A 47 -11.46 -1.34 -4.24
C GLY A 47 -10.04 -1.71 -3.81
N VAL A 48 -9.73 -3.00 -3.88
CA VAL A 48 -8.41 -3.55 -3.59
C VAL A 48 -7.35 -3.05 -4.55
N THR A 49 -7.66 -3.08 -5.85
CA THR A 49 -6.74 -2.61 -6.88
C THR A 49 -6.46 -1.11 -6.71
N ALA A 50 -7.50 -0.31 -6.44
CA ALA A 50 -7.37 1.12 -6.20
C ALA A 50 -6.54 1.45 -4.94
N LEU A 51 -6.77 0.73 -3.84
CA LEU A 51 -6.01 0.90 -2.60
C LEU A 51 -4.55 0.48 -2.78
N SER A 52 -4.28 -0.65 -3.45
CA SER A 52 -2.91 -1.10 -3.71
C SER A 52 -2.12 -0.11 -4.57
N LEU A 53 -2.79 0.54 -5.54
CA LEU A 53 -2.19 1.58 -6.38
C LEU A 53 -1.88 2.86 -5.58
N LEU A 54 -2.77 3.23 -4.63
CA LEU A 54 -2.54 4.32 -3.69
C LEU A 54 -1.39 3.99 -2.71
N GLU A 55 -1.30 2.76 -2.21
CA GLU A 55 -0.20 2.31 -1.34
C GLU A 55 1.16 2.37 -2.05
N LEU A 56 1.22 1.96 -3.32
CA LEU A 56 2.42 2.07 -4.14
C LEU A 56 2.84 3.54 -4.31
N PHE A 57 1.88 4.43 -4.54
CA PHE A 57 2.13 5.87 -4.64
C PHE A 57 2.70 6.45 -3.33
N VAL A 58 2.13 6.08 -2.17
CA VAL A 58 2.64 6.50 -0.86
C VAL A 58 4.04 5.95 -0.59
N ALA A 59 4.36 4.73 -1.04
CA ALA A 59 5.70 4.17 -0.90
C ALA A 59 6.76 5.01 -1.64
N PHE A 60 6.45 5.47 -2.87
CA PHE A 60 7.31 6.39 -3.61
C PHE A 60 7.48 7.73 -2.90
N LEU A 61 6.40 8.32 -2.38
CA LEU A 61 6.45 9.57 -1.62
C LEU A 61 7.32 9.43 -0.37
N GLN A 62 7.26 8.30 0.32
CA GLN A 62 8.06 8.08 1.52
C GLN A 62 9.56 8.05 1.21
N ALA A 63 9.95 7.39 0.11
CA ALA A 63 11.34 7.36 -0.34
C ALA A 63 11.82 8.76 -0.79
N TYR A 64 10.96 9.50 -1.48
CA TYR A 64 11.22 10.88 -1.91
C TYR A 64 11.43 11.82 -0.72
N ILE A 65 10.53 11.81 0.28
CA ILE A 65 10.63 12.67 1.46
C ILE A 65 11.94 12.40 2.22
N PHE A 66 12.38 11.14 2.29
CA PHE A 66 13.67 10.81 2.91
C PHE A 66 14.86 11.41 2.17
N ALA A 67 14.92 11.26 0.84
CA ALA A 67 15.99 11.85 0.04
C ALA A 67 15.98 13.39 0.10
N PHE A 68 14.78 13.98 0.08
CA PHE A 68 14.60 15.42 0.22
C PHE A 68 15.09 15.93 1.58
N LEU A 69 14.65 15.33 2.69
CA LEU A 69 15.11 15.70 4.03
C LEU A 69 16.61 15.45 4.19
N ALA A 70 17.15 14.36 3.65
CA ALA A 70 18.59 14.10 3.68
C ALA A 70 19.37 15.20 2.94
N SER A 71 18.90 15.64 1.77
CA SER A 71 19.51 16.74 1.01
C SER A 71 19.41 18.08 1.74
N LEU A 72 18.30 18.34 2.43
CA LEU A 72 18.07 19.55 3.21
C LEU A 72 18.98 19.61 4.44
N PHE A 73 19.12 18.49 5.17
CA PHE A 73 20.08 18.39 6.27
C PHE A 73 21.53 18.51 5.79
N LEU A 74 21.87 17.92 4.64
CA LEU A 74 23.19 18.09 4.01
C LEU A 74 23.45 19.54 3.62
N GLY A 75 22.47 20.22 3.01
CA GLY A 75 22.57 21.63 2.63
C GLY A 75 22.70 22.57 3.84
N MET A 76 22.04 22.25 4.95
CA MET A 76 22.22 22.96 6.23
C MET A 76 23.58 22.66 6.88
N ALA A 77 24.08 21.43 6.79
CA ALA A 77 25.39 21.06 7.33
C ALA A 77 26.56 21.66 6.53
N LEU A 78 26.37 21.91 5.23
CA LEU A 78 27.38 22.50 4.34
C LEU A 78 27.50 24.03 4.44
N HIS A 79 26.54 24.71 5.09
CA HIS A 79 26.71 26.10 5.52
C HIS A 79 26.97 26.12 7.03
N PRO A 80 28.24 26.03 7.49
CA PRO A 80 28.59 26.54 8.80
C PRO A 80 28.19 28.01 8.83
N GLN A 81 27.12 28.31 9.58
CA GLN A 81 26.81 29.67 10.00
C GLN A 81 28.06 30.18 10.71
N HIS A 82 28.79 31.05 10.03
CA HIS A 82 29.86 31.83 10.64
C HIS A 82 29.25 32.84 11.62
#